data_AF-A0A7C4ZCF8-F1
#
_entry.id   AF-A0A7C4ZCF8-F1
#
_cell.length_a   1.000
_cell.length_b   1.000
_cell.length_c   1.000
_cell.angle_alpha   90.00
_cell.angle_beta   90.00
_cell.angle_gamma   90.00
#
_symmetry.space_group_name_H-M   'P 1'
#
loop_
_entity.id
_entity.type
_entity.pdbx_description
1 polymer ?
#
loop_
_entity_poly.entity_id
_entity_poly.type
_entity_poly.pdbx_seq_one_letter_code
_entity_poly.pdbx_strand_id
1 'polypeptide(L)'
;MLAEQDGKLLNLLQREFPLVAEPFRVVAERLGSQESEVLEQVRRLKEEGVIRQISAIFDSRALGYKSSLVAMKVPQSRVDQA
;
A
#
# COMPACT_ATOMS: atom_id res chain seq x y z
N MET A 1 16.13 -4.43 7.91
CA MET A 1 16.23 -5.60 7.01
C MET A 1 14.91 -6.33 7.11
N LEU A 2 14.27 -6.67 6.00
CA LEU A 2 12.99 -7.39 6.02
C LEU A 2 13.24 -8.83 6.49
N ALA A 3 12.43 -9.30 7.45
CA ALA A 3 12.40 -10.70 7.81
C ALA A 3 11.73 -11.50 6.69
N GLU A 4 12.05 -12.80 6.56
CA GLU A 4 11.44 -13.66 5.53
C GLU A 4 9.89 -13.69 5.65
N GLN A 5 9.37 -13.62 6.88
CA GLN A 5 7.94 -13.57 7.14
C GLN A 5 7.29 -12.23 6.72
N ASP A 6 8.04 -11.12 6.65
CA ASP A 6 7.53 -9.84 6.13
C ASP A 6 7.12 -9.97 4.66
N GLY A 7 7.88 -10.74 3.89
CA GLY A 7 7.60 -10.97 2.47
C GLY A 7 6.25 -11.65 2.23
N LYS A 8 5.89 -12.65 3.04
CA LYS A 8 4.61 -13.35 2.91
C LYS A 8 3.42 -12.43 3.23
N LEU A 9 3.52 -11.68 4.32
CA LEU A 9 2.52 -10.69 4.71
C LEU A 9 2.33 -9.61 3.64
N LEU A 10 3.43 -9.01 3.17
CA LEU A 10 3.39 -7.97 2.14
C LEU A 10 2.78 -8.48 0.83
N ASN A 11 3.18 -9.67 0.38
CA ASN A 11 2.61 -10.28 -0.83
C ASN A 11 1.10 -10.52 -0.70
N LEU A 12 0.64 -10.95 0.47
CA LEU A 12 -0.79 -11.16 0.72
C LEU A 12 -1.54 -9.84 0.67
N LEU A 13 -1.10 -8.84 1.44
CA LEU A 13 -1.75 -7.52 1.52
C LEU A 13 -1.77 -6.78 0.17
N GLN A 14 -0.76 -6.95 -0.68
CA GLN A 14 -0.71 -6.33 -2.01
C GLN A 14 -1.64 -7.01 -3.03
N ARG A 15 -1.82 -8.33 -2.94
CA ARG A 15 -2.63 -9.08 -3.90
C ARG A 15 -4.11 -9.05 -3.55
N GLU A 16 -4.42 -9.21 -2.26
CA GLU A 16 -5.79 -9.36 -1.80
C GLU A 16 -5.91 -8.88 -0.35
N PHE A 17 -6.57 -7.75 -0.16
CA PHE A 17 -7.00 -7.31 1.16
C PHE A 17 -8.45 -7.73 1.38
N PRO A 18 -8.76 -8.60 2.36
CA PRO A 18 -10.12 -9.09 2.59
C PRO A 18 -11.09 -7.94 2.92
N LEU A 19 -12.24 -7.89 2.24
CA LEU A 19 -13.30 -6.90 2.52
C LEU A 19 -14.37 -7.50 3.45
N VAL A 20 -13.96 -7.81 4.66
CA VAL A 20 -14.80 -8.36 5.73
C VAL A 20 -14.66 -7.54 7.02
N ALA A 21 -15.47 -7.83 8.03
CA ALA A 21 -15.45 -7.08 9.31
C ALA A 21 -14.09 -7.16 10.04
N GLU A 22 -13.43 -8.32 10.00
CA GLU A 22 -12.14 -8.59 10.67
C GLU A 22 -11.07 -8.99 9.63
N PRO A 23 -10.56 -8.05 8.82
CA PRO A 23 -9.70 -8.38 7.69
C PRO A 23 -8.33 -8.91 8.13
N PHE A 24 -7.76 -8.38 9.22
CA PHE A 24 -6.45 -8.79 9.72
C PHE A 24 -6.49 -10.17 10.37
N ARG A 25 -7.61 -10.55 11.00
CA ARG A 25 -7.86 -11.94 11.42
C ARG A 25 -7.80 -12.91 10.25
N VAL A 26 -8.49 -12.63 9.14
CA VAL A 26 -8.43 -13.49 7.94
C VAL A 26 -7.02 -13.56 7.36
N VAL A 27 -6.29 -12.44 7.35
CA VAL A 27 -4.88 -12.41 6.95
C VAL A 27 -4.03 -13.31 7.85
N ALA A 28 -4.23 -13.25 9.16
CA ALA A 28 -3.52 -14.06 10.14
C ALA A 28 -3.82 -15.57 9.97
N GLU A 29 -5.09 -15.94 9.78
CA GLU A 29 -5.51 -17.31 9.49
C GLU A 29 -4.82 -17.85 8.22
N ARG A 30 -4.72 -17.04 7.15
CA ARG A 30 -4.03 -17.42 5.91
C ARG A 30 -2.50 -17.57 6.08
N LEU A 31 -1.91 -16.83 7.03
CA LEU A 31 -0.47 -16.88 7.32
C LEU A 31 -0.11 -17.91 8.39
N GLY A 32 -1.10 -18.49 9.08
CA GLY A 32 -0.88 -19.38 10.22
C GLY A 32 -0.34 -18.66 11.45
N SER A 33 -0.72 -17.40 11.64
CA SER A 33 -0.26 -16.51 12.71
C SER A 33 -1.42 -16.01 13.56
N GLN A 34 -1.12 -15.34 14.68
CA GLN A 34 -2.14 -14.62 15.45
C GLN A 34 -2.41 -13.24 14.85
N GLU A 35 -3.64 -12.74 15.01
CA GLU A 35 -4.01 -11.41 14.50
C GLU A 35 -3.17 -10.28 15.12
N SER A 36 -2.86 -10.38 16.41
CA SER A 36 -2.01 -9.42 17.12
C SER A 36 -0.61 -9.30 16.49
N GLU A 37 0.00 -10.42 16.14
CA GLU A 37 1.32 -10.49 15.49
C GLU A 37 1.29 -9.82 14.12
N VAL A 38 0.26 -10.12 13.31
CA VAL A 38 0.05 -9.48 12.00
C VAL A 38 -0.10 -7.97 12.15
N LEU A 39 -0.91 -7.50 13.09
CA LEU A 39 -1.12 -6.08 13.32
C LEU A 39 0.16 -5.36 13.78
N GLU A 40 0.92 -5.98 14.69
CA GLU A 40 2.21 -5.45 15.15
C GLU A 40 3.21 -5.34 13.98
N GLN A 41 3.29 -6.39 13.16
CA GLN A 41 4.16 -6.43 12.00
C GLN A 41 3.76 -5.38 10.95
N VAL A 42 2.47 -5.20 10.66
CA VAL A 42 1.97 -4.15 9.77
C VAL A 42 2.31 -2.76 10.31
N ARG A 43 2.14 -2.51 11.61
CA ARG A 43 2.48 -1.21 12.22
C ARG A 43 3.97 -0.92 12.10
N ARG A 44 4.83 -1.88 12.46
CA ARG A 44 6.28 -1.76 12.31
C ARG A 44 6.68 -1.45 10.87
N LEU A 45 6.17 -2.20 9.89
CA LEU A 45 6.47 -2.00 8.48
C LEU A 45 5.97 -0.64 7.95
N LYS A 46 4.90 -0.10 8.53
CA LYS A 46 4.40 1.24 8.22
C LYS A 46 5.30 2.33 8.80
N GLU A 47 5.75 2.18 10.05
CA GLU A 47 6.69 3.10 10.71
C GLU A 47 8.06 3.13 10.02
N GLU A 48 8.53 1.98 9.52
CA GLU A 48 9.76 1.86 8.74
C GLU A 48 9.62 2.42 7.30
N GLY A 49 8.42 2.82 6.88
CA GLY A 49 8.15 3.35 5.54
C GLY A 49 8.08 2.30 4.42
N VAL A 50 8.16 1.01 4.76
CA VAL A 50 7.99 -0.10 3.81
C VAL A 50 6.55 -0.15 3.30
N ILE A 51 5.58 -0.03 4.21
CA ILE A 51 4.16 0.19 3.87
C ILE A 51 3.89 1.70 3.93
N ARG A 52 3.78 2.36 2.77
CA ARG A 52 3.40 3.79 2.73
C ARG A 52 1.98 4.04 3.20
N GLN A 53 1.03 3.24 2.71
CA GLN A 53 -0.38 3.36 3.05
C GLN A 53 -1.14 2.07 2.75
N ILE A 54 -2.24 1.88 3.46
CA ILE A 54 -3.28 0.88 3.17
C ILE A 54 -4.55 1.68 2.94
N SER A 55 -4.99 1.75 1.68
CA SER A 55 -6.09 2.60 1.25
C SER A 55 -6.86 1.97 0.11
N ALA A 56 -8.09 2.42 -0.09
CA ALA A 56 -8.83 2.10 -1.30
C ALA A 56 -8.10 2.68 -2.52
N ILE A 57 -8.14 1.93 -3.63
CA ILE A 57 -7.72 2.40 -4.95
C ILE A 57 -8.99 2.53 -5.77
N PHE A 58 -9.24 3.74 -6.27
CA PHE A 58 -10.40 4.02 -7.09
C PHE A 58 -10.02 4.10 -8.56
N ASP A 59 -10.87 3.57 -9.43
CA ASP A 59 -10.79 3.83 -10.86
C ASP A 59 -11.27 5.26 -11.14
N SER A 60 -10.33 6.14 -11.49
CA SER A 60 -10.62 7.54 -11.76
C SER A 60 -11.56 7.73 -12.95
N ARG A 61 -11.52 6.85 -13.96
CA ARG A 61 -12.43 6.92 -15.12
C ARG A 61 -13.85 6.55 -14.72
N ALA A 62 -14.02 5.51 -13.90
CA ALA A 62 -15.32 5.12 -13.36
C ALA A 62 -15.94 6.23 -12.50
N LEU A 63 -15.10 7.01 -11.81
CA LEU A 63 -15.52 8.20 -11.06
C LEU A 63 -15.78 9.45 -11.94
N GLY A 64 -15.64 9.36 -13.26
CA GLY A 64 -15.86 10.46 -14.19
C GLY A 64 -14.70 11.46 -14.30
N TYR A 65 -13.55 11.19 -13.67
CA TYR A 65 -12.37 12.02 -13.81
C TYR A 65 -11.71 11.81 -15.17
N LYS A 66 -11.13 12.89 -15.71
CA LYS A 66 -10.28 12.86 -16.89
C LYS A 66 -8.87 13.23 -16.47
N SER A 67 -7.89 12.39 -16.80
CA SER A 67 -6.48 12.67 -16.61
C SER A 67 -5.79 12.83 -17.98
N SER A 68 -4.78 13.71 -18.03
CA SER A 68 -3.92 13.87 -19.19
C SER A 68 -2.48 14.02 -18.71
N LEU A 69 -1.56 13.31 -19.37
CA LEU A 69 -0.13 13.57 -19.21
C LEU A 69 0.20 14.81 -20.06
N VAL A 70 0.74 15.84 -19.43
CA VAL A 70 1.13 17.09 -20.10
C VAL A 70 2.61 17.32 -19.84
N ALA A 71 3.36 17.57 -20.90
CA ALA A 71 4.78 17.91 -20.81
C ALA A 71 4.99 19.35 -21.32
N MET A 72 5.90 20.07 -20.69
CA MET A 72 6.27 21.43 -21.06
C MET A 72 7.78 21.58 -21.12
N LYS A 73 8.27 22.40 -22.05
CA LYS A 73 9.68 22.78 -22.11
C LYS A 73 9.90 23.95 -21.16
N VAL A 74 10.69 23.74 -20.12
CA VAL A 74 11.00 24.77 -19.12
C VAL A 74 12.50 25.12 -19.21
N PRO A 75 12.88 26.40 -19.13
CA PRO A 75 14.29 26.77 -18.98
C PRO A 75 14.91 26.14 -17.72
N GLN A 76 16.17 25.73 -17.80
CA GLN A 76 16.88 25.04 -16.70
C GLN A 76 16.82 25.80 -15.37
N SER A 77 16.89 27.13 -15.42
CA SER A 77 16.84 28.01 -14.24
C SER A 77 15.50 28.01 -13.51
N ARG A 78 14.45 27.38 -14.06
CA ARG A 78 13.09 27.35 -13.49
C ARG A 78 12.58 25.95 -13.19
N VAL A 79 13.40 24.91 -13.36
CA VAL A 79 12.99 23.52 -13.14
C VAL A 79 12.55 23.27 -11.70
N ASP A 80 13.22 23.85 -10.70
CA ASP A 80 12.87 23.66 -9.28
C ASP A 80 11.55 24.34 -8.87
N GLN A 81 11.01 25.21 -9.73
CA GLN A 81 9.75 25.94 -9.49
C GLN A 81 8.57 25.38 -10.30
N ALA A 82 8.81 24.34 -11.11
CA ALA A 82 7.81 23.75 -12.00
C ALA A 82 7.06 22.62 -11.28
#